data_AF-A0A7D9I5V4-F1
#
_entry.id   AF-A0A7D9I5V4-F1
#
_cell.length_a   1.000
_cell.length_b   1.000
_cell.length_c   1.000
_cell.angle_alpha   90.00
_cell.angle_beta   90.00
_cell.angle_gamma   90.00
#
_symmetry.space_group_name_H-M   'P 1'
#
loop_
_entity.id
_entity.type
_entity.pdbx_description
1 polymer ?
#
loop_
_entity_poly.entity_id
_entity_poly.type
_entity_poly.pdbx_seq_one_letter_code
_entity_poly.pdbx_strand_id
1 'polypeptide(L)'
;MTSENGVGVTVIGHDSESRTLVNGFKDAGSYRRGIEYNISMEQIVAIIKQSKNCEQFIKYECYHTVLLYTATPFGWWVSRQGSPMDYWGGAAVNSGKCACGMTNSCASGGKCNCDANDRTWREDSGYLTDKNTLPVTELRFGDTGNAIEKGYYTLGKLRCWS
;
A
#
# COMPACT_ATOMS: atom_id res chain seq x y z
N MET A 1 -10.02 -0.54 -22.25
CA MET A 1 -8.85 -1.46 -22.30
C MET A 1 -7.67 -0.66 -22.80
N THR A 2 -6.58 -0.66 -22.05
CA THR A 2 -5.29 -0.10 -22.50
C THR A 2 -4.39 -1.27 -22.88
N SER A 3 -3.62 -1.14 -23.96
CA SER A 3 -2.67 -2.17 -24.38
C SER A 3 -1.29 -1.89 -23.78
N GLU A 4 -0.70 -2.86 -23.08
CA GLU A 4 0.74 -2.87 -22.80
C GLU A 4 1.36 -4.07 -23.50
N ASN A 5 2.36 -3.82 -24.36
CA ASN A 5 3.07 -4.87 -25.11
C ASN A 5 2.14 -5.83 -25.90
N GLY A 6 1.01 -5.35 -26.41
CA GLY A 6 0.03 -6.15 -27.14
C GLY A 6 -0.92 -6.98 -26.27
N VAL A 7 -0.82 -6.88 -24.94
CA VAL A 7 -1.73 -7.51 -23.98
C VAL A 7 -2.80 -6.51 -23.57
N GLY A 8 -4.08 -6.92 -23.63
CA GLY A 8 -5.19 -6.13 -23.12
C GLY A 8 -5.15 -6.04 -21.60
N VAL A 9 -5.08 -4.83 -21.05
CA VAL A 9 -5.11 -4.56 -19.61
C VAL A 9 -6.48 -4.01 -19.22
N THR A 10 -7.07 -4.62 -18.21
CA THR A 10 -8.24 -4.10 -17.50
C THR A 10 -7.76 -3.22 -16.36
N VAL A 11 -8.23 -1.97 -16.33
CA VAL A 11 -7.84 -0.98 -15.32
C VAL A 11 -9.09 -0.53 -14.57
N ILE A 12 -9.08 -0.69 -13.25
CA ILE A 12 -10.23 -0.45 -12.37
C ILE A 12 -9.84 0.66 -11.40
N GLY A 13 -10.52 1.81 -11.52
CA GLY A 13 -10.30 2.98 -10.67
C GLY A 13 -11.09 2.97 -9.37
N HIS A 14 -10.75 3.90 -8.49
CA HIS A 14 -11.38 4.11 -7.19
C HIS A 14 -11.28 5.57 -6.72
N ASP A 15 -11.95 5.89 -5.62
CA ASP A 15 -12.12 7.24 -5.07
C ASP A 15 -10.89 7.83 -4.35
N SER A 16 -9.71 7.21 -4.41
CA SER A 16 -8.55 7.57 -3.58
C SER A 16 -7.20 7.48 -4.30
N GLU A 17 -7.19 7.78 -5.60
CA GLU A 17 -6.00 7.67 -6.46
C GLU A 17 -5.00 8.84 -6.29
N SER A 18 -5.42 9.94 -5.67
CA SER A 18 -4.58 11.11 -5.45
C SER A 18 -3.65 10.96 -4.24
N ARG A 19 -2.49 11.62 -4.30
CA ARG A 19 -1.59 11.77 -3.14
C ARG A 19 -2.32 12.48 -2.01
N THR A 20 -2.51 11.79 -0.89
CA THR A 20 -3.37 12.26 0.21
C THR A 20 -2.57 12.38 1.50
N LEU A 21 -2.73 13.51 2.21
CA LEU A 21 -2.05 13.78 3.47
C LEU A 21 -2.63 12.94 4.61
N VAL A 22 -1.75 12.42 5.46
CA VAL A 22 -2.05 11.84 6.77
C VAL A 22 -1.36 12.70 7.82
N ASN A 23 -2.16 13.32 8.70
CA ASN A 23 -1.68 14.21 9.75
C ASN A 23 -2.70 14.24 10.91
N GLY A 24 -2.22 14.26 12.14
CA GLY A 24 -3.02 14.31 13.36
C GLY A 24 -3.41 12.93 13.94
N PHE A 25 -2.80 11.84 13.49
CA PHE A 25 -3.18 10.47 13.87
C PHE A 25 -2.05 9.79 14.67
N LYS A 26 -2.13 9.87 16.01
CA LYS A 26 -1.08 9.36 16.91
C LYS A 26 -1.04 7.83 16.97
N ASP A 27 -2.19 7.20 17.19
CA ASP A 27 -2.25 5.75 17.47
C ASP A 27 -2.12 4.92 16.19
N ALA A 28 -1.61 3.69 16.33
CA ALA A 28 -1.43 2.76 15.22
C ALA A 28 -2.74 2.52 14.45
N GLY A 29 -2.73 2.76 13.14
CA GLY A 29 -3.91 2.61 12.28
C GLY A 29 -5.13 3.47 12.65
N SER A 30 -4.92 4.56 13.39
CA SER A 30 -5.99 5.50 13.74
C SER A 30 -6.48 6.30 12.54
N TYR A 31 -5.63 6.58 11.55
CA TYR A 31 -6.09 7.00 10.23
C TYR A 31 -6.69 5.79 9.51
N ARG A 32 -7.88 5.97 8.93
CA ARG A 32 -8.59 4.93 8.18
C ARG A 32 -9.14 5.52 6.89
N ARG A 33 -8.70 4.98 5.75
CA ARG A 33 -9.28 5.28 4.45
C ARG A 33 -9.87 4.01 3.85
N GLY A 34 -11.20 3.92 3.80
CA GLY A 34 -11.88 2.95 2.95
C GLY A 34 -11.76 3.33 1.49
N ILE A 35 -11.62 2.33 0.62
CA ILE A 35 -11.45 2.49 -0.83
C ILE A 35 -12.73 2.04 -1.55
N GLU A 36 -13.35 2.97 -2.27
CA GLU A 36 -14.55 2.72 -3.06
C GLU A 36 -14.18 2.61 -4.54
N TYR A 37 -14.32 1.41 -5.10
CA TYR A 37 -14.03 1.14 -6.52
C TYR A 37 -15.22 1.50 -7.40
N ASN A 38 -14.94 1.85 -8.65
CA ASN A 38 -15.96 2.27 -9.63
C ASN A 38 -16.90 1.14 -10.10
N ILE A 39 -16.65 -0.10 -9.67
CA ILE A 39 -17.44 -1.30 -9.97
C ILE A 39 -17.55 -2.15 -8.70
N SER A 40 -18.50 -3.10 -8.67
CA SER A 40 -18.71 -3.91 -7.47
C SER A 40 -17.53 -4.84 -7.18
N MET A 41 -17.32 -5.18 -5.90
CA MET A 41 -16.29 -6.13 -5.50
C MET A 41 -16.50 -7.51 -6.17
N GLU A 42 -17.75 -7.93 -6.41
CA GLU A 42 -18.07 -9.16 -7.13
C GLU A 42 -17.53 -9.13 -8.57
N GLN A 43 -17.70 -8.01 -9.28
CA GLN A 43 -17.16 -7.82 -10.63
C GLN A 43 -15.62 -7.81 -10.62
N ILE A 44 -15.00 -7.16 -9.63
CA ILE A 44 -13.55 -7.16 -9.47
C ILE A 44 -13.02 -8.58 -9.28
N VAL A 45 -13.63 -9.37 -8.39
CA VAL A 45 -13.23 -10.76 -8.15
C VAL A 45 -13.37 -11.61 -9.41
N ALA A 46 -14.43 -11.42 -10.20
CA ALA A 46 -14.60 -12.11 -11.47
C ALA A 46 -13.48 -11.78 -12.47
N ILE A 47 -13.09 -10.50 -12.57
CA ILE A 47 -11.97 -10.04 -13.42
C ILE A 47 -10.64 -10.65 -12.94
N ILE A 48 -10.36 -10.60 -11.64
CA ILE A 48 -9.14 -11.18 -11.05
C ILE A 48 -9.05 -12.67 -11.36
N LYS A 49 -10.17 -13.41 -11.24
CA LYS A 49 -10.23 -14.86 -11.50
C LYS A 49 -9.91 -15.21 -12.96
N GLN A 50 -10.34 -14.38 -13.91
CA GLN A 50 -10.12 -14.56 -15.35
C GLN A 50 -8.73 -14.10 -15.83
N SER A 51 -8.06 -13.26 -15.04
CA SER A 51 -6.75 -12.69 -15.40
C SER A 51 -5.61 -13.64 -15.01
N LYS A 52 -4.45 -13.58 -15.67
CA LYS A 52 -3.26 -14.31 -15.18
C LYS A 52 -2.56 -13.53 -14.08
N ASN A 53 -2.43 -12.22 -14.28
CA ASN A 53 -1.75 -11.30 -13.37
C ASN A 53 -2.71 -10.18 -12.95
N CYS A 54 -2.55 -9.70 -11.73
CA CYS A 54 -3.06 -8.40 -11.33
C CYS A 54 -2.04 -7.71 -10.43
N GLU A 55 -2.00 -6.39 -10.50
CA GLU A 55 -1.19 -5.58 -9.63
C GLU A 55 -1.95 -4.33 -9.16
N GLN A 56 -1.52 -3.80 -8.03
CA GLN A 56 -1.95 -2.50 -7.56
C GLN A 56 -0.76 -1.77 -6.95
N PHE A 57 -0.48 -0.57 -7.45
CA PHE A 57 0.60 0.26 -6.92
C PHE A 57 0.20 0.82 -5.55
N ILE A 58 1.13 0.81 -4.60
CA ILE A 58 0.95 1.43 -3.28
C ILE A 58 2.21 2.19 -2.91
N LYS A 59 2.05 3.36 -2.30
CA LYS A 59 3.13 4.21 -1.83
C LYS A 59 2.79 4.86 -0.49
N TYR A 60 3.77 4.92 0.39
CA TYR A 60 3.75 5.77 1.57
C TYR A 60 5.02 6.63 1.61
N GLU A 61 4.83 7.94 1.70
CA GLU A 61 5.87 8.94 1.94
C GLU A 61 5.77 9.38 3.40
N CYS A 62 6.90 9.47 4.10
CA CYS A 62 6.93 9.66 5.54
C CYS A 62 7.98 10.71 5.93
N TYR A 63 7.65 11.50 6.94
CA TYR A 63 8.55 12.42 7.62
C TYR A 63 8.39 12.23 9.11
N HIS A 64 9.39 11.62 9.74
CA HIS A 64 9.38 11.27 11.16
C HIS A 64 8.17 10.40 11.55
N THR A 65 7.77 9.45 10.69
CA THR A 65 6.68 8.51 10.97
C THR A 65 7.10 7.11 10.59
N VAL A 66 6.65 6.09 11.30
CA VAL A 66 6.93 4.68 10.98
C VAL A 66 5.83 3.99 10.16
N LEU A 67 6.15 2.85 9.55
CA LEU A 67 5.21 2.05 8.75
C LEU A 67 5.04 0.63 9.33
N LEU A 68 6.02 -0.26 9.12
CA LEU A 68 6.00 -1.66 9.57
C LEU A 68 6.90 -1.90 10.79
N TYR A 69 7.00 -0.90 11.65
CA TYR A 69 7.91 -0.87 12.80
C TYR A 69 7.89 -2.16 13.63
N THR A 70 9.09 -2.62 14.02
CA THR A 70 9.31 -3.96 14.59
C THR A 70 8.48 -4.26 15.83
N ALA A 71 8.25 -3.29 16.71
CA ALA A 71 7.46 -3.50 17.93
C ALA A 71 5.95 -3.48 17.66
N THR A 72 5.48 -2.55 16.81
CA THR A 72 4.07 -2.36 16.49
C THR A 72 3.98 -1.64 15.14
N PRO A 73 3.34 -2.22 14.11
CA PRO A 73 3.15 -1.52 12.85
C PRO A 73 2.18 -0.35 13.05
N PHE A 74 2.46 0.79 12.41
CA PHE A 74 1.59 1.96 12.42
C PHE A 74 0.83 2.16 11.12
N GLY A 75 1.30 1.56 10.02
CA GLY A 75 0.55 1.54 8.77
C GLY A 75 0.58 0.21 8.05
N TRP A 76 -0.53 -0.09 7.40
CA TRP A 76 -0.78 -1.31 6.64
C TRP A 76 -1.94 -1.09 5.67
N TRP A 77 -2.06 -1.97 4.68
CA TRP A 77 -3.23 -2.06 3.84
C TRP A 77 -4.10 -3.25 4.25
N VAL A 78 -5.39 -3.20 3.90
CA VAL A 78 -6.36 -4.26 4.20
C VAL A 78 -6.79 -4.93 2.90
N SER A 79 -6.79 -6.26 2.90
CA SER A 79 -7.17 -7.08 1.74
C SER A 79 -8.66 -7.04 1.43
N ARG A 80 -9.07 -7.58 0.28
CA ARG A 80 -10.50 -7.75 -0.05
C ARG A 80 -11.27 -8.62 0.94
N GLN A 81 -10.57 -9.45 1.72
CA GLN A 81 -11.15 -10.30 2.77
C GLN A 81 -11.25 -9.57 4.12
N GLY A 82 -10.81 -8.31 4.21
CA GLY A 82 -10.78 -7.57 5.47
C GLY A 82 -9.58 -7.92 6.36
N SER A 83 -8.57 -8.62 5.83
CA SER A 83 -7.37 -8.98 6.61
C SER A 83 -6.33 -7.87 6.54
N PRO A 84 -5.76 -7.42 7.67
CA PRO A 84 -4.61 -6.52 7.65
C PRO A 84 -3.38 -7.25 7.09
N MET A 85 -2.68 -6.60 6.17
CA MET A 85 -1.53 -7.18 5.48
C MET A 85 -0.22 -6.68 6.10
N ASP A 86 0.77 -7.57 6.20
CA ASP A 86 2.01 -7.34 6.95
C ASP A 86 3.21 -6.96 6.06
N TYR A 87 3.01 -6.83 4.75
CA TYR A 87 4.04 -6.48 3.78
C TYR A 87 3.60 -5.28 2.93
N TRP A 88 4.58 -4.61 2.30
CA TRP A 88 4.33 -3.44 1.47
C TRP A 88 4.63 -3.69 -0.02
N GLY A 89 4.33 -2.70 -0.86
CA GLY A 89 4.58 -2.74 -2.30
C GLY A 89 6.03 -3.15 -2.63
N GLY A 90 6.19 -4.07 -3.60
CA GLY A 90 7.49 -4.60 -4.03
C GLY A 90 8.15 -5.60 -3.08
N ALA A 91 7.58 -5.87 -1.91
CA ALA A 91 8.04 -6.95 -1.03
C ALA A 91 7.33 -8.28 -1.32
N ALA A 92 7.92 -9.39 -0.85
CA ALA A 92 7.25 -10.68 -0.89
C ALA A 92 6.06 -10.72 0.08
N VAL A 93 5.01 -11.46 -0.29
CA VAL A 93 3.83 -11.70 0.55
C VAL A 93 4.27 -12.33 1.89
N ASN A 94 3.69 -11.88 3.00
CA ASN A 94 3.99 -12.35 4.37
C ASN A 94 5.46 -12.13 4.81
N SER A 95 6.18 -11.22 4.15
CA SER A 95 7.59 -10.96 4.49
C SER A 95 7.76 -10.10 5.74
N GLY A 96 6.72 -9.41 6.21
CA GLY A 96 6.84 -8.44 7.29
C GLY A 96 7.66 -7.20 6.91
N LYS A 97 7.87 -6.94 5.61
CA LYS A 97 8.87 -5.98 5.09
C LYS A 97 8.34 -5.12 3.94
N CYS A 98 9.05 -4.03 3.66
CA CYS A 98 8.98 -3.27 2.43
C CYS A 98 10.06 -3.74 1.43
N ALA A 99 10.00 -3.26 0.18
CA ALA A 99 10.93 -3.64 -0.88
C ALA A 99 12.41 -3.49 -0.45
N CYS A 100 12.79 -2.38 0.19
CA CYS A 100 14.16 -2.15 0.65
C CYS A 100 14.60 -3.18 1.72
N GLY A 101 13.67 -3.71 2.51
CA GLY A 101 13.94 -4.69 3.56
C GLY A 101 14.22 -6.08 2.99
N MET A 102 13.76 -6.35 1.77
CA MET A 102 14.09 -7.57 1.03
C MET A 102 15.55 -7.55 0.54
N THR A 103 16.07 -6.36 0.22
CA THR A 103 17.41 -6.16 -0.33
C THR A 103 18.42 -5.62 0.69
N ASN A 104 18.03 -5.49 1.96
CA ASN A 104 18.83 -4.87 3.03
C ASN A 104 19.35 -3.47 2.65
N SER A 105 18.55 -2.70 1.91
CA SER A 105 18.90 -1.37 1.41
C SER A 105 18.09 -0.26 2.06
N CYS A 106 17.28 -0.56 3.08
CA CYS A 106 16.55 0.48 3.81
C CYS A 106 17.52 1.42 4.51
N ALA A 107 17.17 2.70 4.59
CA ALA A 107 18.03 3.73 5.16
C ALA A 107 18.52 3.47 6.60
N SER A 108 17.70 2.81 7.43
CA SER A 108 18.03 2.42 8.81
C SER A 108 18.49 0.96 8.94
N GLY A 109 18.58 0.21 7.84
CA GLY A 109 18.78 -1.25 7.85
C GLY A 109 17.57 -2.04 8.38
N GLY A 110 16.43 -1.38 8.59
CA GLY A 110 15.19 -1.97 9.10
C GLY A 110 14.32 -2.65 8.03
N LYS A 111 13.02 -2.81 8.35
CA LYS A 111 12.02 -3.44 7.48
C LYS A 111 11.58 -2.54 6.32
N CYS A 112 11.54 -1.23 6.56
CA CYS A 112 11.07 -0.20 5.65
C CYS A 112 11.94 1.06 5.77
N ASN A 113 11.96 1.92 4.74
CA ASN A 113 12.63 3.21 4.80
C ASN A 113 11.99 4.12 5.86
N CYS A 114 10.67 4.12 5.97
CA CYS A 114 9.93 4.93 6.95
C CYS A 114 10.23 4.55 8.40
N ASP A 115 10.62 3.30 8.66
CA ASP A 115 10.96 2.86 10.01
C ASP A 115 12.28 3.47 10.53
N ALA A 116 13.00 4.26 9.70
CA ALA A 116 14.09 5.11 10.17
C ALA A 116 13.62 6.20 11.15
N ASN A 117 12.34 6.59 11.09
CA ASN A 117 11.71 7.59 11.97
C ASN A 117 12.55 8.86 12.16
N ASP A 118 13.06 9.43 11.07
CA ASP A 118 13.93 10.59 11.10
C ASP A 118 13.30 11.79 10.41
N ARG A 119 13.95 12.95 10.53
CA ARG A 119 13.48 14.23 9.99
C ARG A 119 13.83 14.41 8.51
N THR A 120 13.81 13.31 7.76
CA THR A 120 14.08 13.22 6.34
C THR A 120 12.85 12.66 5.65
N TRP A 121 12.43 13.26 4.53
CA TRP A 121 11.38 12.64 3.73
C TRP A 121 11.88 11.32 3.14
N ARG A 122 11.14 10.26 3.39
CA ARG A 122 11.41 8.91 2.89
C ARG A 122 10.19 8.34 2.20
N GLU A 123 10.39 7.27 1.46
CA GLU A 123 9.35 6.60 0.70
C GLU A 123 9.53 5.07 0.75
N ASP A 124 8.41 4.38 0.91
CA ASP A 124 8.27 2.96 0.60
C ASP A 124 7.15 2.80 -0.44
N SER A 125 7.48 2.26 -1.61
CA SER A 125 6.55 2.11 -2.73
C SER A 125 6.80 0.85 -3.54
N GLY A 126 5.78 0.43 -4.30
CA GLY A 126 5.89 -0.66 -5.25
C GLY A 126 4.54 -1.29 -5.57
N TYR A 127 4.58 -2.36 -6.33
CA TYR A 127 3.37 -3.10 -6.69
C TYR A 127 3.09 -4.22 -5.69
N LEU A 128 1.83 -4.28 -5.27
CA LEU A 128 1.21 -5.48 -4.70
C LEU A 128 0.78 -6.37 -5.87
N THR A 129 1.14 -7.65 -5.85
CA THR A 129 0.91 -8.56 -6.99
C THR A 129 0.18 -9.85 -6.61
N ASP A 130 -0.14 -10.03 -5.32
CA ASP A 130 -0.91 -11.19 -4.88
C ASP A 130 -2.40 -11.03 -5.18
N LYS A 131 -2.81 -11.68 -6.26
CA LYS A 131 -4.21 -11.77 -6.68
C LYS A 131 -5.13 -12.39 -5.63
N ASN A 132 -4.61 -13.16 -4.69
CA ASN A 132 -5.43 -13.77 -3.65
C ASN A 132 -5.88 -12.79 -2.57
N THR A 133 -5.24 -11.63 -2.46
CA THR A 133 -5.52 -10.61 -1.43
C THR A 133 -5.96 -9.28 -2.02
N LEU A 134 -5.56 -8.96 -3.26
CA LEU A 134 -6.02 -7.77 -3.98
C LEU A 134 -7.54 -7.76 -4.29
N PRO A 135 -8.16 -6.59 -4.47
CA PRO A 135 -7.57 -5.25 -4.34
C PRO A 135 -7.42 -4.80 -2.88
N VAL A 136 -6.74 -3.68 -2.68
CA VAL A 136 -6.71 -2.95 -1.40
C VAL A 136 -8.09 -2.38 -1.10
N THR A 137 -8.66 -2.69 0.07
CA THR A 137 -9.97 -2.15 0.51
C THR A 137 -9.86 -1.05 1.54
N GLU A 138 -8.77 -1.03 2.32
CA GLU A 138 -8.49 0.05 3.24
C GLU A 138 -7.00 0.35 3.35
N LEU A 139 -6.68 1.59 3.68
CA LEU A 139 -5.36 2.03 4.11
C LEU A 139 -5.43 2.52 5.55
N ARG A 140 -4.49 2.03 6.37
CA ARG A 140 -4.37 2.38 7.79
C ARG A 140 -3.01 3.02 8.01
N PHE A 141 -2.98 4.12 8.76
CA PHE A 141 -1.76 4.82 9.14
C PHE A 141 -1.89 5.40 10.55
N GLY A 142 -0.75 5.75 11.15
CA GLY A 142 -0.63 6.33 12.48
C GLY A 142 0.72 7.04 12.60
N ASP A 143 1.18 7.32 13.81
CA ASP A 143 2.47 7.99 14.06
C ASP A 143 2.59 9.34 13.32
N THR A 144 1.48 10.06 13.24
CA THR A 144 1.38 11.41 12.65
C THR A 144 0.78 12.39 13.66
N GLY A 145 0.95 12.14 14.96
CA GLY A 145 0.27 12.88 16.02
C GLY A 145 1.04 14.11 16.52
N ASN A 146 2.36 14.12 16.35
CA ASN A 146 3.21 15.26 16.71
C ASN A 146 3.23 16.31 15.59
N ALA A 147 3.47 17.58 15.95
CA ALA A 147 3.46 18.71 15.03
C ALA A 147 4.43 18.57 13.85
N ILE A 148 5.49 17.77 14.00
CA ILE A 148 6.48 17.54 12.95
C ILE A 148 6.20 16.29 12.11
N GLU A 149 5.32 15.39 12.55
CA GLU A 149 5.10 14.08 11.93
C GLU A 149 4.09 14.18 10.78
N LYS A 150 4.46 13.72 9.59
CA LYS A 150 3.58 13.79 8.42
C LYS A 150 3.77 12.58 7.52
N GLY A 151 2.66 12.04 7.04
CA GLY A 151 2.61 11.00 6.03
C GLY A 151 1.87 11.45 4.78
N TYR A 152 2.17 10.87 3.63
CA TYR A 152 1.30 10.89 2.46
C TYR A 152 1.19 9.50 1.89
N TYR A 153 -0.01 9.10 1.47
CA TYR A 153 -0.17 7.85 0.74
C TYR A 153 -0.60 8.12 -0.70
N THR A 154 -0.35 7.14 -1.56
CA THR A 154 -0.92 7.06 -2.90
C THR A 154 -1.26 5.61 -3.19
N LEU A 155 -2.46 5.37 -3.69
CA LEU A 155 -2.91 4.05 -4.13
C LEU A 155 -3.25 4.14 -5.62
N GLY A 156 -2.62 3.28 -6.42
CA GLY A 156 -2.90 3.21 -7.85
C GLY A 156 -4.15 2.37 -8.15
N LYS A 157 -4.61 2.48 -9.39
CA LYS A 157 -5.68 1.64 -9.94
C LYS A 157 -5.31 0.16 -9.86
N LEU A 158 -6.30 -0.70 -9.68
CA LEU A 158 -6.12 -2.14 -9.86
C LEU A 158 -5.97 -2.41 -11.37
N ARG A 159 -4.91 -3.12 -11.76
CA ARG A 159 -4.63 -3.49 -13.14
C ARG A 159 -4.59 -5.00 -13.24
N CYS A 160 -5.26 -5.58 -14.23
CA CYS A 160 -5.31 -7.02 -14.44
C CYS A 160 -5.16 -7.36 -15.93
N TRP A 161 -4.40 -8.42 -16.23
CA TRP A 161 -4.10 -8.87 -17.60
C TRP A 161 -3.82 -10.37 -17.67
N SER A 162 -3.82 -10.92 -18.89
CA SER A 162 -3.53 -12.33 -19.19
C SER A 162 -2.08 -12.62 -19.47
#